data_AF-F7M8T4-F1
#
_entry.id   AF-F7M8T4-F1
#
_cell.length_a   1.000
_cell.length_b   1.000
_cell.length_c   1.000
_cell.angle_alpha   90.00
_cell.angle_beta   90.00
_cell.angle_gamma   90.00
#
_symmetry.space_group_name_H-M   'P 1'
#
loop_
_entity.id
_entity.type
_entity.pdbx_description
1 polymer ?
#
loop_
_entity_poly.entity_id
_entity_poly.type
_entity_poly.pdbx_seq_one_letter_code
_entity_poly.pdbx_strand_id
1 'polypeptide(L)' 'MNDKLNILWTTDNKDTIFNMLSMYAINSVNRGWWKHINIILWGASVKLVANDTQIQTEVLEMIQTGITI' A
#
# COMPACT_ATOMS: atom_id res chain seq x y z
N MET A 1 10.55 -20.79 2.11
CA MET A 1 10.19 -19.61 2.91
C MET A 1 9.16 -18.80 2.14
N ASN A 2 8.16 -18.25 2.82
CA ASN A 2 7.11 -17.48 2.17
C ASN A 2 7.57 -16.02 2.13
N ASP A 3 8.14 -15.58 1.02
CA ASP A 3 8.81 -14.27 0.90
C ASP A 3 7.88 -13.18 0.34
N LYS A 4 6.58 -13.47 0.24
CA LYS A 4 5.55 -12.60 -0.33
C LYS A 4 4.47 -12.22 0.68
N LEU A 5 4.21 -10.92 0.79
CA LEU A 5 3.07 -10.37 1.51
C LEU A 5 1.98 -9.93 0.53
N ASN A 6 0.72 -10.26 0.84
CA ASN A 6 -0.43 -9.69 0.15
C ASN A 6 -1.27 -8.88 1.15
N ILE A 7 -1.62 -7.65 0.79
CA ILE A 7 -2.44 -6.76 1.62
C ILE A 7 -3.75 -6.50 0.88
N LEU A 8 -4.87 -6.89 1.47
CA LEU A 8 -6.19 -6.51 0.97
C LEU A 8 -6.57 -5.15 1.56
N TRP A 9 -6.52 -4.10 0.73
CA TRP A 9 -6.86 -2.75 1.14
C TRP A 9 -8.33 -2.48 0.83
N THR A 10 -9.16 -2.45 1.89
CA THR A 10 -10.60 -2.16 1.79
C THR A 10 -11.05 -0.84 2.41
N THR A 11 -10.31 -0.35 3.40
CA THR A 11 -10.65 0.86 4.17
C THR A 11 -10.44 2.14 3.36
N ASP A 12 -11.25 3.16 3.61
CA ASP A 12 -11.07 4.54 3.16
C ASP A 12 -10.57 5.47 4.30
N ASN A 13 -10.25 4.91 5.46
CA ASN A 13 -9.71 5.66 6.59
C ASN A 13 -8.27 6.09 6.30
N LYS A 14 -8.09 7.39 6.05
CA LYS A 14 -6.80 7.99 5.70
C LYS A 14 -5.72 7.75 6.76
N ASP A 15 -6.05 7.84 8.04
CA ASP A 15 -5.06 7.63 9.11
C ASP A 15 -4.48 6.21 9.08
N THR A 16 -5.32 5.21 8.81
CA THR A 16 -4.90 3.82 8.65
C THR A 16 -4.04 3.65 7.39
N ILE A 17 -4.38 4.35 6.30
CA ILE A 17 -3.64 4.25 5.04
C ILE A 17 -2.23 4.83 5.19
N PHE A 18 -2.11 6.05 5.70
CA PHE A 18 -0.82 6.72 5.85
C PHE A 18 0.03 6.11 6.97
N ASN A 19 -0.53 5.95 8.16
CA ASN A 19 0.26 5.61 9.35
C ASN A 19 0.42 4.11 9.59
N MET A 20 -0.31 3.27 8.84
CA MET A 20 -0.20 1.82 8.97
C MET A 20 0.13 1.18 7.62
N LEU A 21 -0.77 1.26 6.64
CA LEU A 21 -0.65 0.48 5.40
C LEU A 21 0.59 0.88 4.59
N SER A 22 0.68 2.15 4.22
CA SER A 22 1.78 2.63 3.37
C SER A 22 3.12 2.60 4.11
N MET A 23 3.15 3.17 5.32
CA MET A 23 4.34 3.17 6.16
C MET A 23 4.89 1.75 6.35
N TYR A 24 4.03 0.76 6.64
CA TYR A 24 4.47 -0.63 6.81
C TYR A 24 4.95 -1.25 5.49
N ALA A 25 4.22 -1.05 4.38
CA ALA A 25 4.58 -1.63 3.09
C ALA A 25 5.94 -1.09 2.59
N ILE A 26 6.14 0.22 2.63
CA ILE A 26 7.40 0.88 2.21
C ILE A 26 8.57 0.41 3.08
N ASN A 27 8.42 0.46 4.41
CA ASN A 27 9.49 0.01 5.31
C ASN A 27 9.78 -1.49 5.19
N SER A 28 8.78 -2.30 4.91
CA SER A 28 8.94 -3.73 4.72
C SER A 28 9.85 -4.07 3.54
N VAL A 29 9.72 -3.35 2.42
CA VAL A 29 10.62 -3.50 1.28
C VAL A 29 12.01 -2.95 1.63
N ASN A 30 12.08 -1.72 2.14
CA ASN A 30 13.36 -1.04 2.42
C ASN A 30 14.22 -1.79 3.45
N ARG A 31 13.59 -2.46 4.41
CA ARG A 31 14.29 -3.24 5.45
C ARG A 31 14.44 -4.73 5.11
N GLY A 32 13.98 -5.15 3.93
CA GLY A 32 14.08 -6.52 3.46
C GLY A 32 13.27 -7.54 4.28
N TRP A 33 12.19 -7.11 4.94
CA TRP A 33 11.30 -8.02 5.68
C TRP A 33 10.51 -8.92 4.73
N TRP A 34 10.13 -8.37 3.58
CA TRP A 34 9.43 -9.07 2.51
C TRP A 34 10.16 -8.81 1.19
N LYS A 35 10.36 -9.85 0.38
CA LYS A 35 10.95 -9.69 -0.96
C LYS A 35 9.95 -9.16 -1.97
N HIS A 36 8.67 -9.53 -1.80
CA HIS A 36 7.59 -9.12 -2.69
C HIS A 36 6.39 -8.67 -1.86
N ILE A 37 5.84 -7.52 -2.19
CA ILE A 37 4.60 -7.02 -1.59
C ILE A 37 3.62 -6.72 -2.72
N ASN A 38 2.40 -7.23 -2.56
CA ASN A 38 1.28 -6.96 -3.44
C ASN A 38 0.09 -6.43 -2.64
N ILE A 39 -0.34 -5.22 -2.94
CA ILE A 39 -1.55 -4.62 -2.38
C ILE A 39 -2.68 -4.87 -3.38
N ILE A 40 -3.90 -5.08 -2.87
CA ILE A 40 -5.09 -5.27 -3.70
C ILE A 40 -6.10 -4.23 -3.25
N LEU A 41 -6.45 -3.31 -4.15
CA LEU A 41 -7.52 -2.35 -3.92
C LEU A 41 -8.88 -3.03 -4.11
N TRP A 42 -9.71 -3.02 -3.08
CA TRP A 42 -11.06 -3.58 -3.15
C TRP A 42 -12.04 -2.78 -2.31
N GLY A 43 -13.10 -2.25 -2.93
CA GLY A 43 -14.22 -1.65 -2.20
C GLY A 43 -14.04 -0.14 -2.02
N ALA A 44 -14.19 0.37 -0.80
CA ALA A 44 -14.16 1.82 -0.54
C ALA A 44 -12.82 2.46 -0.91
N SER A 45 -11.72 1.72 -0.72
CA SER A 45 -10.36 2.12 -1.11
C SER A 45 -10.24 2.51 -2.58
N VAL A 46 -10.93 1.82 -3.50
CA VAL A 46 -10.87 2.12 -4.95
C VAL A 46 -11.38 3.53 -5.24
N LYS A 47 -12.49 3.93 -4.62
CA LYS A 47 -13.06 5.27 -4.78
C LYS A 47 -12.15 6.33 -4.16
N LEU A 48 -11.54 6.04 -3.03
CA LEU A 48 -10.63 6.97 -2.37
C LEU A 48 -9.40 7.24 -3.24
N VAL A 49 -8.73 6.18 -3.73
CA VAL A 49 -7.56 6.30 -4.61
C VAL A 49 -7.91 7.05 -5.90
N ALA A 50 -9.11 6.85 -6.45
CA ALA A 50 -9.52 7.53 -7.68
C ALA A 50 -9.71 9.05 -7.52
N ASN A 51 -10.07 9.53 -6.32
CA ASN A 51 -10.52 10.93 -6.14
C ASN A 51 -9.59 11.77 -5.25
N ASP A 52 -8.67 11.17 -4.50
CA ASP A 52 -7.85 11.87 -3.53
C ASP A 52 -6.37 11.95 -3.99
N THR A 53 -5.91 13.16 -4.30
CA THR A 53 -4.57 13.39 -4.83
C THR A 53 -3.46 13.08 -3.83
N GLN A 54 -3.72 13.22 -2.53
CA GLN A 54 -2.75 12.87 -1.49
C GLN A 54 -2.58 11.34 -1.45
N ILE A 55 -3.68 10.60 -1.51
CA ILE A 55 -3.64 9.14 -1.59
C ILE A 55 -2.99 8.66 -2.89
N GLN A 56 -3.22 9.33 -4.02
CA GLN A 56 -2.55 9.03 -5.29
C GLN A 56 -1.04 9.21 -5.19
N THR A 57 -0.59 10.25 -4.49
CA THR A 57 0.84 10.49 -4.26
C THR A 57 1.45 9.33 -3.46
N GLU A 58 0.77 8.88 -2.41
CA GLU A 58 1.20 7.74 -1.59
C GLU A 58 1.28 6.44 -2.39
N VAL A 59 0.29 6.19 -3.26
CA VAL A 59 0.26 5.03 -4.15
C VAL A 59 1.44 5.06 -5.12
N LEU A 60 1.78 6.22 -5.67
CA LEU A 60 2.95 6.37 -6.54
C LEU A 60 4.25 6.10 -5.81
N GLU A 61 4.40 6.57 -4.56
CA GLU A 61 5.58 6.28 -3.73
C GLU A 61 5.74 4.79 -3.46
N MET A 62 4.64 4.10 -3.12
CA MET A 62 4.65 2.64 -2.94
C MET A 62 5.09 1.92 -4.23
N ILE A 63 4.56 2.31 -5.39
CA ILE A 63 4.93 1.72 -6.69
C ILE A 63 6.41 1.98 -7.00
N GLN A 64 6.92 3.18 -6.75
CA GLN A 64 8.33 3.52 -6.96
C GLN A 64 9.27 2.71 -6.05
N THR A 65 8.80 2.31 -4.87
CA THR A 65 9.53 1.43 -3.94
C THR A 65 9.53 -0.04 -4.39
N GLY A 66 8.80 -0.39 -5.45
CA GLY A 66 8.72 -1.74 -6.00
C GLY A 66 7.56 -2.59 -5.46
N ILE A 67 6.57 -1.95 -4.83
CA ILE A 67 5.33 -2.60 -4.40
C ILE A 67 4.37 -2.68 -5.59
N THR A 68 3.71 -3.82 -5.79
CA THR A 68 2.62 -3.95 -6.77
C THR A 68 1.27 -3.64 -6.13
N ILE A 69 0.36 -2.96 -6.83
CA ILE A 69 -0.95 -2.50 -6.34
C ILE A 69 -2.03 -2.82 -7.38
#